data_AF-E8NFA0-F1
#
_entry.id   AF-E8NFA0-F1
#
_cell.length_a   1.000
_cell.length_b   1.000
_cell.length_c   1.000
_cell.angle_alpha   90.00
_cell.angle_beta   90.00
_cell.angle_gamma   90.00
#
_symmetry.space_group_name_H-M   'P 1'
#
loop_
_entity.id
_entity.type
_entity.pdbx_description
1 polymer ?
#
loop_
_entity_poly.entity_id
_entity_poly.type
_entity_poly.pdbx_seq_one_letter_code
_entity_poly.pdbx_strand_id
1 'polypeptide(L)' 'MPRIRLDAPTFHRDVEVDVATDLVEAEGMTWVRDGEVDGLPRYLPAAAG' A
#
# COMPACT_ATOMS: atom_id res chain seq x y z
N MET A 1 5.66 -3.80 -13.22
CA MET A 1 5.54 -3.60 -11.77
C MET A 1 4.12 -3.12 -11.51
N PRO A 2 3.31 -3.81 -10.68
CA PRO A 2 1.98 -3.31 -10.30
C PRO A 2 2.07 -1.98 -9.55
N ARG A 3 1.11 -1.10 -9.81
CA ARG A 3 0.93 0.17 -9.09
C ARG A 3 -0.05 -0.02 -7.94
N ILE A 4 0.29 0.47 -6.76
CA ILE A 4 -0.53 0.39 -5.54
C ILE A 4 -0.66 1.76 -4.90
N ARG A 5 -1.68 1.95 -4.06
CA ARG A 5 -1.86 3.14 -3.24
C ARG A 5 -1.54 2.84 -1.79
N LEU A 6 -0.51 3.50 -1.26
CA LEU A 6 -0.21 3.55 0.15
C LEU A 6 -1.07 4.65 0.78
N ASP A 7 -1.83 4.32 1.82
CA ASP A 7 -2.75 5.24 2.48
C ASP A 7 -2.58 5.17 4.00
N ALA A 8 -2.44 6.33 4.62
CA ALA A 8 -2.32 6.52 6.05
C ALA A 8 -2.98 7.87 6.41
N PRO A 9 -3.36 8.11 7.68
CA PRO A 9 -4.21 9.25 8.05
C PRO A 9 -3.74 10.62 7.55
N THR A 10 -2.43 10.83 7.40
CA THR A 10 -1.82 12.08 6.92
C THR A 10 -0.98 11.91 5.66
N PHE A 11 -1.06 10.75 5.00
CA PHE A 11 -0.17 10.40 3.89
C PHE A 11 -0.91 9.53 2.87
N HIS A 12 -0.86 9.92 1.60
CA HIS A 12 -1.29 9.08 0.50
C HIS A 12 -0.26 9.16 -0.62
N ARG A 13 0.10 8.02 -1.20
CA ARG A 13 1.05 7.98 -2.32
C ARG A 13 0.84 6.74 -3.17
N ASP A 14 0.89 6.93 -4.48
CA ASP A 14 0.94 5.81 -5.40
C ASP A 14 2.40 5.42 -5.67
N VAL A 15 2.69 4.14 -5.61
CA VAL A 15 4.03 3.58 -5.86
C VAL A 15 3.96 2.35 -6.75
N GLU A 16 5.05 2.05 -7.44
CA GLU A 16 5.23 0.79 -8.15
C GLU A 16 5.97 -0.19 -7.23
N VAL A 17 5.48 -1.44 -7.16
CA VAL A 17 6.10 -2.52 -6.40
C VAL A 17 6.42 -3.70 -7.32
N ASP A 18 7.32 -4.57 -6.88
CA ASP A 18 7.71 -5.75 -7.68
C ASP A 18 6.56 -6.76 -7.79
N VAL A 19 5.88 -7.02 -6.68
CA VAL A 19 4.74 -7.94 -6.58
C VAL A 19 3.70 -7.33 -5.64
N ALA A 20 2.43 -7.29 -6.06
CA ALA A 20 1.31 -6.89 -5.23
C ALA A 20 0.66 -8.13 -4.60
N THR A 21 0.92 -8.37 -3.32
CA THR A 21 0.33 -9.44 -2.48
C THR A 21 -0.44 -8.82 -1.33
N ASP A 22 -0.98 -9.60 -0.38
CA ASP A 22 -1.70 -9.01 0.77
C ASP A 22 -0.81 -8.21 1.73
N LEU A 23 0.52 -8.36 1.63
CA LEU A 23 1.53 -7.69 2.43
C LEU A 23 2.70 -7.25 1.54
N VAL A 24 3.01 -5.96 1.54
CA VAL A 24 4.09 -5.39 0.72
C VAL A 24 5.07 -4.59 1.56
N GLU A 25 6.35 -4.63 1.20
CA GLU A 25 7.35 -3.70 1.75
C GLU A 25 7.53 -2.52 0.80
N ALA A 26 7.29 -1.31 1.30
CA ALA A 26 7.47 -0.08 0.56
C ALA A 26 7.91 1.03 1.52
N GLU A 27 8.85 1.87 1.07
CA GLU A 27 9.38 3.00 1.87
C GLU A 27 9.98 2.54 3.22
N GLY A 28 10.57 1.33 3.25
CA GLY A 28 11.16 0.76 4.48
C GLY A 28 10.14 0.35 5.54
N MET A 29 8.86 0.23 5.18
CA MET A 29 7.77 -0.18 6.06
C MET A 29 6.92 -1.28 5.42
N THR A 30 6.30 -2.11 6.25
CA THR A 30 5.32 -3.12 5.81
C THR A 30 3.92 -2.52 5.74
N TRP A 31 3.22 -2.81 4.64
CA TRP A 31 1.85 -2.37 4.40
C TRP A 31 0.94 -3.57 4.13
N VAL A 32 -0.29 -3.52 4.64
CA VAL A 32 -1.31 -4.56 4.47
C VAL A 32 -2.40 -4.10 3.51
N ARG A 33 -2.85 -4.98 2.62
CA ARG A 33 -3.89 -4.66 1.64
C ARG A 33 -5.22 -4.38 2.33
N ASP A 34 -5.84 -3.26 1.98
CA ASP A 34 -7.10 -2.76 2.50
C ASP A 34 -8.02 -2.31 1.36
N GLY A 35 -8.35 -3.25 0.47
CA GLY A 35 -9.27 -3.00 -0.64
C GLY A 35 -8.66 -2.27 -1.83
N GLU A 36 -9.43 -1.36 -2.42
CA GLU A 36 -9.12 -0.69 -3.68
C GLU A 36 -9.68 0.74 -3.67
N VAL A 37 -8.91 1.70 -4.19
CA VAL A 37 -9.29 3.11 -4.37
C VAL A 37 -8.90 3.54 -5.78
N ASP A 38 -9.84 4.12 -6.52
CA ASP A 38 -9.62 4.60 -7.90
C ASP A 38 -9.02 3.54 -8.85
N GLY A 39 -9.38 2.27 -8.66
CA GLY A 39 -8.85 1.15 -9.45
C GLY A 39 -7.45 0.68 -9.05
N LEU A 40 -6.89 1.22 -7.95
CA LEU A 40 -5.59 0.83 -7.40
C LEU A 40 -5.76 0.08 -6.09
N PRO A 41 -5.09 -1.08 -5.91
CA PRO A 41 -5.05 -1.76 -4.62
C PRO A 41 -4.54 -0.80 -3.52
N ARG A 42 -5.33 -0.62 -2.47
CA ARG A 42 -5.02 0.24 -1.33
C ARG A 42 -4.30 -0.58 -0.27
N TYR A 43 -3.32 0.02 0.40
CA TYR A 43 -2.61 -0.57 1.52
C TYR A 43 -2.47 0.41 2.69
N LEU A 44 -2.54 -0.10 3.92
CA LEU A 44 -2.37 0.64 5.17
C LEU A 44 -1.09 0.20 5.91
N PRO A 45 -0.47 1.04 6.75
CA PRO A 45 0.70 0.64 7.54
C PRO A 45 0.37 -0.54 8.46
N ALA A 46 1.14 -1.63 8.40
CA ALA A 46 0.90 -2.81 9.21
C ALA A 46 1.12 -2.57 10.73
N ALA A 47 1.89 -1.54 11.10
CA ALA A 47 2.16 -1.16 12.48
C ALA A 47 1.14 -0.16 13.08
N ALA A 48 0.13 0.26 12.33
CA ALA A 48 -0.89 1.21 12.79
C ALA A 48 -2.09 0.50 13.47
N GLY A 49 -1.79 -0.50 14.30
CA GLY A 49 -2.73 -1.18 15.20
C GLY A 49 -2.53 -0.75 16.64
#